data_AF-A0A1E5QGN1-F1
#
_entry.id   AF-A0A1E5QGN1-F1
#
_cell.length_a   1.000
_cell.length_b   1.000
_cell.length_c   1.000
_cell.angle_alpha   90.00
_cell.angle_beta   90.00
_cell.angle_gamma   90.00
#
_symmetry.space_group_name_H-M   'P 1'
#
loop_
_entity.id
_entity.type
_entity.pdbx_description
1 polymer ?
#
loop_
_entity_poly.entity_id
_entity_poly.type
_entity_poly.pdbx_seq_one_letter_code
_entity_poly.pdbx_strand_id
1 'polypeptide(L)'
;MPLHLSFEYEKRAELVKELEIISPLHRLAFAASICERMLPNYSALARETKSDPFVLRKALDEVWQILQGKAVDAKIINRLIDECECARPEEGDPWFYLYEGSMAVVTTCYVLEACLDPTPQSIARVAERAEVNQGTLERSLYGDPN
;
A
#
# COMPACT_ATOMS: atom_id res chain seq x y z
N MET A 1 -3.18 -26.73 -9.60
CA MET A 1 -3.07 -25.38 -8.98
C MET A 1 -2.65 -25.58 -7.54
N PRO A 2 -1.57 -24.95 -7.06
CA PRO A 2 -1.10 -25.16 -5.69
C PRO A 2 -2.11 -24.59 -4.67
N LEU A 3 -2.35 -25.33 -3.58
CA LEU A 3 -3.37 -25.03 -2.55
C LEU A 3 -3.21 -23.66 -1.87
N HIS A 4 -1.99 -23.12 -1.84
CA HIS A 4 -1.75 -21.77 -1.31
C HIS A 4 -2.36 -20.68 -2.19
N LEU A 5 -2.32 -20.85 -3.52
CA LEU A 5 -2.88 -19.86 -4.44
C LEU A 5 -4.42 -19.88 -4.44
N SER A 6 -5.06 -21.03 -4.16
CA SER A 6 -6.52 -21.10 -4.02
C SER A 6 -7.01 -20.38 -2.77
N PHE A 7 -6.30 -20.51 -1.65
CA PHE A 7 -6.69 -19.88 -0.38
C PHE A 7 -6.57 -18.36 -0.41
N GLU A 8 -5.48 -17.81 -0.97
CA GLU A 8 -5.31 -16.37 -1.15
C GLU A 8 -6.36 -15.78 -2.12
N TYR A 9 -6.70 -16.53 -3.17
CA TYR A 9 -7.74 -16.13 -4.11
C TYR A 9 -9.14 -16.08 -3.47
N GLU A 10 -9.46 -17.06 -2.62
CA GLU A 10 -10.73 -17.12 -1.88
C GLU A 10 -10.85 -15.96 -0.89
N LYS A 11 -9.81 -15.70 -0.08
CA LYS A 11 -9.78 -14.55 0.84
C LYS A 11 -9.99 -13.22 0.12
N ARG A 12 -9.29 -13.02 -1.01
CA ARG A 12 -9.46 -11.82 -1.83
C ARG A 12 -10.91 -11.68 -2.31
N ALA A 13 -11.51 -12.78 -2.78
CA ALA A 13 -12.87 -12.76 -3.26
C ALA A 13 -13.89 -12.44 -2.15
N GLU A 14 -13.65 -12.93 -0.93
CA GLU A 14 -14.46 -12.60 0.25
C GLU A 14 -14.33 -11.11 0.63
N LEU A 15 -13.09 -10.60 0.73
CA LEU A 15 -12.85 -9.18 1.02
C LEU A 15 -13.51 -8.26 -0.02
N VAL A 16 -13.44 -8.61 -1.31
CA VAL A 16 -14.11 -7.84 -2.36
C VAL A 16 -15.63 -7.77 -2.13
N LYS A 17 -16.27 -8.87 -1.75
CA LYS A 17 -17.71 -8.89 -1.42
C LYS A 17 -18.06 -8.03 -0.20
N GLU A 18 -17.21 -8.04 0.82
CA GLU A 18 -17.40 -7.17 1.98
C GLU A 18 -17.24 -5.69 1.61
N LEU A 19 -16.28 -5.38 0.74
CA LEU A 19 -16.10 -4.02 0.24
C LEU A 19 -17.29 -3.57 -0.62
N GLU A 20 -17.92 -4.45 -1.40
CA GLU A 20 -19.09 -4.12 -2.24
C GLU A 20 -20.26 -3.49 -1.45
N ILE A 21 -20.46 -3.85 -0.18
CA ILE A 21 -21.54 -3.30 0.65
C ILE A 21 -21.17 -1.98 1.36
N ILE A 22 -19.90 -1.58 1.31
CA ILE A 22 -19.38 -0.35 1.93
C ILE A 22 -19.46 0.80 0.90
N SER A 23 -19.71 2.04 1.34
CA SER A 23 -19.72 3.19 0.42
C SER A 23 -18.33 3.48 -0.16
N PRO A 24 -18.20 4.05 -1.38
CA PRO A 24 -16.90 4.33 -1.97
C PRO A 24 -15.97 5.16 -1.07
N LEU A 25 -16.50 6.17 -0.38
CA LEU A 25 -15.72 6.99 0.56
C LEU A 25 -15.23 6.18 1.77
N HIS A 26 -16.06 5.31 2.33
CA HIS A 26 -15.65 4.45 3.45
C HIS A 26 -14.61 3.41 3.01
N ARG A 27 -14.69 2.87 1.79
CA ARG A 27 -13.67 1.97 1.24
C ARG A 27 -12.32 2.68 1.09
N LEU A 28 -12.35 3.90 0.55
CA LEU A 28 -11.14 4.71 0.39
C LEU A 28 -10.54 5.11 1.75
N ALA A 29 -11.37 5.47 2.74
CA ALA A 29 -10.91 5.74 4.10
C ALA A 29 -10.30 4.50 4.77
N PHE A 30 -10.86 3.31 4.52
CA PHE A 30 -10.29 2.04 4.96
C PHE A 30 -8.89 1.82 4.34
N ALA A 31 -8.74 1.97 3.02
CA ALA A 31 -7.43 1.88 2.36
C ALA A 31 -6.43 2.93 2.87
N ALA A 32 -6.85 4.18 3.04
CA ALA A 32 -6.01 5.24 3.57
C ALA A 32 -5.51 4.91 4.99
N SER A 33 -6.37 4.36 5.84
CA SER A 33 -6.02 3.94 7.20
C SER A 33 -4.98 2.82 7.23
N ILE A 34 -5.00 1.92 6.24
CA ILE A 34 -3.97 0.89 6.07
C ILE A 34 -2.62 1.53 5.75
N CYS A 35 -2.58 2.47 4.80
CA CYS A 35 -1.36 3.17 4.44
C CYS A 35 -0.81 4.03 5.59
N GLU A 36 -1.67 4.69 6.37
CA GLU A 36 -1.28 5.42 7.59
C GLU A 36 -0.50 4.55 8.57
N ARG A 37 -0.97 3.33 8.80
CA ARG A 37 -0.31 2.36 9.69
C ARG A 37 1.09 1.95 9.18
N MET A 38 1.36 2.08 7.88
CA MET A 38 2.63 1.69 7.26
C MET A 38 3.66 2.81 7.21
N LEU A 39 3.31 4.06 7.54
CA LEU A 39 4.24 5.19 7.52
C LEU A 39 5.49 5.04 8.39
N PRO A 40 5.43 4.42 9.59
CA PRO A 40 6.65 4.15 10.37
C PRO A 40 7.66 3.27 9.61
N ASN A 41 7.18 2.33 8.79
CA ASN A 41 8.05 1.45 7.99
C ASN A 41 8.80 2.25 6.92
N TYR A 42 8.10 3.16 6.24
CA TYR A 42 8.75 4.06 5.28
C TYR A 42 9.72 5.02 5.97
N SER A 43 9.38 5.53 7.15
CA SER A 43 10.25 6.43 7.91
C SER A 43 11.58 5.77 8.26
N ALA A 44 11.57 4.46 8.58
CA ALA A 44 12.78 3.69 8.78
C ALA A 44 13.60 3.56 7.49
N LEU A 45 12.95 3.25 6.36
CA LEU A 45 13.60 3.16 5.05
C LEU A 45 14.23 4.49 4.62
N ALA A 46 13.46 5.58 4.69
CA ALA A 46 13.89 6.92 4.27
C ALA A 46 15.15 7.40 5.02
N ARG A 47 15.33 6.97 6.28
CA ARG A 47 16.55 7.25 7.04
C ARG A 47 17.77 6.54 6.44
N GLU A 48 17.64 5.29 6.03
CA GLU A 48 18.74 4.51 5.46
C GLU A 48 19.08 4.97 4.03
N THR A 49 18.07 5.25 3.22
CA THR A 49 18.22 5.73 1.83
C THR A 49 18.50 7.23 1.72
N LYS A 50 18.38 7.98 2.83
CA LYS A 50 18.43 9.46 2.86
C LYS A 50 17.39 10.13 1.96
N SER A 51 16.23 9.48 1.77
CA SER A 51 15.09 10.00 1.00
C SER A 51 14.26 10.99 1.84
N ASP A 52 13.34 11.73 1.22
CA ASP A 52 12.39 12.62 1.93
C ASP A 52 11.41 11.79 2.77
N PRO A 53 11.47 11.85 4.12
CA PRO A 53 10.57 11.07 4.98
C PRO A 53 9.10 11.51 4.87
N PHE A 54 8.82 12.67 4.28
CA PHE A 54 7.46 13.22 4.17
C PHE A 54 6.76 12.92 2.85
N VAL A 55 7.40 12.23 1.89
CA VAL A 55 6.77 11.98 0.57
C VAL A 55 5.45 11.21 0.69
N LEU A 56 5.42 10.13 1.48
CA LEU A 56 4.18 9.37 1.70
C LEU A 56 3.16 10.13 2.55
N ARG A 57 3.62 11.00 3.45
CA ARG A 57 2.73 11.88 4.23
C ARG A 57 2.00 12.85 3.31
N LYS A 58 2.71 13.53 2.41
CA LYS A 58 2.12 14.44 1.41
C LYS A 58 1.07 13.72 0.55
N ALA A 59 1.38 12.49 0.12
CA ALA A 59 0.44 11.65 -0.62
C ALA A 59 -0.83 11.34 0.18
N LEU A 60 -0.69 10.90 1.44
CA LEU A 60 -1.85 10.57 2.28
C LEU A 60 -2.65 11.79 2.68
N ASP A 61 -2.02 12.95 2.88
CA ASP A 61 -2.73 14.20 3.13
C ASP A 61 -3.63 14.57 1.93
N GLU A 62 -3.21 14.31 0.69
CA GLU A 62 -4.04 14.48 -0.51
C GLU A 62 -5.26 13.54 -0.48
N VAL A 63 -5.05 12.26 -0.14
CA VAL A 63 -6.14 11.27 -0.01
C VAL A 63 -7.16 11.71 1.04
N TRP A 64 -6.69 12.18 2.21
CA TRP A 64 -7.58 12.68 3.28
C TRP A 64 -8.31 13.95 2.89
N GLN A 65 -7.68 14.86 2.13
CA GLN A 65 -8.37 16.05 1.60
C GLN A 65 -9.49 15.64 0.64
N ILE A 66 -9.27 14.64 -0.22
CA ILE A 66 -10.29 14.09 -1.12
C ILE A 66 -11.45 13.50 -0.30
N LEU A 67 -11.14 12.74 0.76
CA LEU A 67 -12.16 12.21 1.68
C LEU A 67 -12.95 13.30 2.40
N GLN A 68 -12.37 14.50 2.58
CA GLN A 68 -13.04 15.68 3.14
C GLN A 68 -13.79 16.52 2.08
N GLY A 69 -13.83 16.07 0.82
CA GLY A 69 -14.60 16.70 -0.25
C GLY A 69 -13.78 17.53 -1.25
N LYS A 70 -12.45 17.50 -1.18
CA LYS A 70 -11.61 18.04 -2.27
C LYS A 70 -11.87 17.26 -3.55
N ALA A 71 -12.03 17.97 -4.68
CA ALA A 71 -12.18 17.33 -5.98
C ALA A 71 -10.89 16.58 -6.36
N VAL A 72 -11.05 15.39 -6.93
CA VAL A 72 -9.93 14.58 -7.41
C VAL A 72 -9.30 15.28 -8.63
N ASP A 73 -7.99 15.50 -8.57
CA ASP A 73 -7.19 16.01 -9.70
C ASP A 73 -6.18 14.94 -10.14
N ALA A 74 -6.43 14.34 -11.29
CA ALA A 74 -5.59 13.28 -11.84
C ALA A 74 -4.13 13.71 -12.05
N LYS A 75 -3.85 14.99 -12.33
CA LYS A 75 -2.47 15.48 -12.49
C LYS A 75 -1.73 15.49 -11.16
N ILE A 76 -2.42 15.92 -10.09
CA ILE A 76 -1.86 15.92 -8.73
C ILE A 76 -1.60 14.48 -8.28
N ILE A 77 -2.57 13.60 -8.48
CA ILE A 77 -2.47 12.18 -8.11
C ILE A 77 -1.30 11.51 -8.84
N ASN A 78 -1.20 11.63 -10.16
CA ASN A 78 -0.12 11.01 -10.94
C ASN A 78 1.26 11.54 -10.52
N ARG A 79 1.39 12.85 -10.27
CA ARG A 79 2.65 13.42 -9.75
C ARG A 79 3.03 12.83 -8.39
N LEU A 80 2.05 12.67 -7.48
CA LEU A 80 2.31 12.07 -6.17
C LEU A 80 2.72 10.60 -6.28
N ILE A 81 2.16 9.85 -7.25
CA ILE A 81 2.59 8.48 -7.54
C ILE A 81 4.05 8.48 -7.99
N ASP A 82 4.41 9.31 -8.97
CA ASP A 82 5.79 9.42 -9.48
C ASP A 82 6.78 9.77 -8.33
N GLU A 83 6.41 10.75 -7.49
CA GLU A 83 7.22 11.14 -6.33
C GLU A 83 7.40 9.98 -5.33
N CYS A 84 6.36 9.19 -5.08
CA CYS A 84 6.43 8.01 -4.21
C CYS A 84 7.32 6.93 -4.83
N GLU A 85 7.16 6.63 -6.11
CA GLU A 85 7.93 5.59 -6.81
C GLU A 85 9.43 5.92 -6.85
N CYS A 86 9.80 7.18 -7.09
CA CYS A 86 11.18 7.64 -7.03
C CYS A 86 11.82 7.50 -5.64
N ALA A 87 11.02 7.34 -4.58
CA ALA A 87 11.49 7.14 -3.21
C ALA A 87 11.78 5.66 -2.87
N ARG A 88 11.47 4.72 -3.77
CA ARG A 88 11.69 3.29 -3.57
C ARG A 88 13.10 2.89 -4.01
N PRO A 89 13.83 2.08 -3.22
CA PRO A 89 15.11 1.49 -3.65
C PRO A 89 14.95 0.64 -4.91
N GLU A 90 15.94 0.70 -5.79
CA GLU A 90 16.03 -0.13 -6.98
C GLU A 90 16.69 -1.48 -6.68
N GLU A 91 16.51 -2.44 -7.59
CA GLU A 91 17.21 -3.71 -7.51
C GLU A 91 18.73 -3.49 -7.58
N GLY A 92 19.46 -3.97 -6.57
CA GLY A 92 20.89 -3.72 -6.43
C GLY A 92 21.25 -2.67 -5.37
N ASP A 93 20.28 -1.90 -4.88
CA ASP A 93 20.51 -1.01 -3.75
C ASP A 93 20.71 -1.81 -2.45
N PRO A 94 21.63 -1.40 -1.54
CA PRO A 94 21.82 -2.06 -0.25
C PRO A 94 20.55 -2.13 0.61
N TRP A 95 19.60 -1.24 0.36
CA TRP A 95 18.35 -1.07 1.11
C TRP A 95 17.16 -1.77 0.48
N PHE A 96 17.35 -2.45 -0.66
CA PHE A 96 16.29 -3.16 -1.37
C PHE A 96 15.58 -4.20 -0.47
N TYR A 97 16.30 -4.79 0.50
CA TYR A 97 15.78 -5.77 1.45
C TYR A 97 14.91 -5.18 2.57
N LEU A 98 14.81 -3.85 2.69
CA LEU A 98 13.88 -3.18 3.61
C LEU A 98 12.46 -3.23 3.03
N TYR A 99 11.93 -4.46 2.99
CA TYR A 99 10.70 -4.82 2.32
C TYR A 99 9.51 -3.99 2.83
N GLU A 100 9.41 -3.79 4.14
CA GLU A 100 8.28 -3.11 4.77
C GLU A 100 8.18 -1.64 4.33
N GLY A 101 9.32 -0.97 4.17
CA GLY A 101 9.39 0.40 3.66
C GLY A 101 8.98 0.47 2.19
N SER A 102 9.48 -0.46 1.37
CA SER A 102 9.09 -0.56 -0.04
C SER A 102 7.60 -0.87 -0.20
N MET A 103 7.04 -1.72 0.67
CA MET A 103 5.61 -2.03 0.67
C MET A 103 4.76 -0.84 1.08
N ALA A 104 5.24 0.02 1.99
CA ALA A 104 4.56 1.27 2.33
C ALA A 104 4.48 2.22 1.12
N VAL A 105 5.54 2.31 0.32
CA VAL A 105 5.52 3.07 -0.95
C VAL A 105 4.48 2.49 -1.91
N VAL A 106 4.56 1.18 -2.20
CA VAL A 106 3.67 0.51 -3.17
C VAL A 106 2.20 0.64 -2.77
N THR A 107 1.87 0.41 -1.50
CA THR A 107 0.49 0.55 -1.01
C THR A 107 -0.01 2.00 -1.08
N THR A 108 0.88 2.98 -0.85
CA THR A 108 0.54 4.39 -1.00
C THR A 108 0.24 4.75 -2.47
N CYS A 109 1.03 4.26 -3.43
CA CYS A 109 0.72 4.43 -4.85
C CYS A 109 -0.64 3.83 -5.21
N TYR A 110 -0.98 2.68 -4.62
CA TYR A 110 -2.26 2.02 -4.91
C TYR A 110 -3.48 2.74 -4.36
N VAL A 111 -3.38 3.37 -3.18
CA VAL A 111 -4.49 4.19 -2.67
C VAL A 111 -4.63 5.50 -3.46
N LEU A 112 -3.52 6.06 -3.96
CA LEU A 112 -3.55 7.19 -4.89
C LEU A 112 -4.26 6.80 -6.20
N GLU A 113 -3.94 5.65 -6.80
CA GLU A 113 -4.66 5.13 -7.96
C GLU A 113 -6.16 4.91 -7.65
N ALA A 114 -6.48 4.39 -6.46
CA ALA A 114 -7.86 4.18 -6.03
C ALA A 114 -8.65 5.50 -5.84
N CYS A 115 -7.98 6.65 -5.69
CA CYS A 115 -8.65 7.96 -5.72
C CYS A 115 -9.22 8.28 -7.11
N LEU A 116 -8.64 7.74 -8.18
CA LEU A 116 -9.11 7.92 -9.55
C LEU A 116 -10.26 6.96 -9.89
N ASP A 117 -10.23 5.74 -9.34
CA ASP A 117 -11.25 4.72 -9.57
C ASP A 117 -11.46 3.84 -8.32
N PRO A 118 -12.32 4.25 -7.35
CA PRO A 118 -12.48 3.61 -6.04
C PRO A 118 -13.36 2.34 -6.09
N THR A 119 -12.94 1.35 -6.89
CA THR A 119 -13.59 0.05 -6.98
C THR A 119 -13.25 -0.84 -5.77
N PRO A 120 -14.12 -1.79 -5.36
CA PRO A 120 -13.78 -2.79 -4.36
C PRO A 120 -12.45 -3.51 -4.65
N GLN A 121 -12.16 -3.77 -5.93
CA GLN A 121 -10.94 -4.45 -6.38
C GLN A 121 -9.69 -3.61 -6.17
N SER A 122 -9.77 -2.29 -6.44
CA SER A 122 -8.65 -1.36 -6.18
C SER A 122 -8.31 -1.29 -4.69
N ILE A 123 -9.33 -1.34 -3.83
CA ILE A 123 -9.21 -1.24 -2.37
C ILE A 123 -8.70 -2.57 -1.78
N ALA A 124 -9.22 -3.72 -2.25
CA ALA A 124 -8.70 -5.04 -1.88
C ALA A 124 -7.20 -5.18 -2.18
N ARG A 125 -6.75 -4.64 -3.33
CA ARG A 125 -5.33 -4.64 -3.72
C ARG A 125 -4.42 -3.92 -2.72
N VAL A 126 -4.92 -2.86 -2.05
CA VAL A 126 -4.21 -2.17 -0.96
C VAL A 126 -4.16 -3.06 0.29
N ALA A 127 -5.31 -3.65 0.66
CA ALA A 127 -5.43 -4.45 1.88
C ALA A 127 -4.60 -5.73 1.87
N GLU A 128 -4.59 -6.48 0.76
CA GLU A 128 -3.79 -7.70 0.58
C GLU A 128 -2.30 -7.49 0.90
N ARG A 129 -1.77 -6.32 0.54
CA ARG A 129 -0.34 -5.99 0.72
C ARG A 129 0.02 -5.64 2.14
N ALA A 130 -0.98 -5.32 2.96
CA ALA A 130 -0.79 -5.01 4.36
C ALA A 130 -0.70 -6.27 5.24
N GLU A 131 -1.13 -7.42 4.72
CA GLU A 131 -1.10 -8.73 5.39
C GLU A 131 0.24 -9.46 5.27
N VAL A 132 1.08 -9.12 4.28
CA VAL A 132 2.39 -9.78 4.04
C VAL A 132 3.39 -9.57 5.20
N ASN A 133 2.98 -8.85 6.26
CA ASN A 133 3.77 -8.49 7.43
C ASN A 133 3.94 -9.57 8.52
N GLN A 134 3.29 -10.74 8.47
CA GLN A 134 3.50 -11.76 9.52
C GLN A 134 4.14 -13.05 9.00
N GLY A 135 3.66 -13.64 7.89
CA GLY A 135 4.19 -14.91 7.41
C GLY A 135 5.56 -14.81 6.72
N THR A 136 5.87 -13.68 6.08
CA THR A 136 7.10 -13.51 5.29
C THR A 136 8.32 -13.24 6.16
N LEU A 137 8.15 -12.49 7.26
CA LEU A 137 9.19 -12.30 8.26
C LEU A 137 9.51 -13.61 8.98
N GLU A 138 8.51 -14.45 9.30
CA GLU A 138 8.76 -15.77 9.88
C GLU A 138 9.47 -16.71 8.89
N ARG A 139 9.05 -16.80 7.61
CA ARG A 139 9.75 -17.64 6.62
C ARG A 139 11.15 -17.13 6.27
N SER A 140 11.35 -15.82 6.24
CA SER A 140 12.66 -15.21 5.97
C SER A 140 13.63 -15.33 7.16
N LEU A 141 13.13 -15.38 8.39
CA LEU A 141 13.96 -15.50 9.59
C LEU A 141 14.22 -16.95 10.01
N TYR A 142 13.31 -17.88 9.71
CA TYR A 142 13.43 -19.27 10.17
C TYR A 142 13.82 -20.28 9.09
N GLY A 143 13.76 -19.92 7.80
CA GLY A 143 13.98 -20.86 6.70
C GLY A 143 12.93 -21.98 6.68
N ASP A 144 12.69 -22.60 5.53
CA ASP A 144 11.84 -23.79 5.49
C ASP A 144 12.48 -24.89 6.37
N PRO A 145 11.77 -25.46 7.37
CA PRO A 145 12.25 -26.65 8.02
C PRO A 145 12.23 -27.79 6.99
N ASN A 146 13.40 -28.36 6.72
CA ASN A 146 13.60 -29.56 5.88
C ASN A 146 12.65 -30.71 6.27
#